data_AF-A0A8B8Z3V8-F1
#
_entry.id   AF-A0A8B8Z3V8-F1
#
_cell.length_a   1.000
_cell.length_b   1.000
_cell.length_c   1.000
_cell.angle_alpha   90.00
_cell.angle_beta   90.00
_cell.angle_gamma   90.00
#
_symmetry.space_group_name_H-M   'P 1'
#
loop_
_entity.id
_entity.type
_entity.pdbx_description
1 polymer ?
#
loop_
_entity_poly.entity_id
_entity_poly.type
_entity_poly.pdbx_seq_one_letter_code
_entity_poly.pdbx_strand_id
1 'polypeptide(L)'
;MTPKYCFLGFLTGVLLPGVVETQPAHESLKPQRVHFQSQNFHNILHWQPGRACPGNSSIYFVQYKTYGQRQWKNKEDCWGIREFSCDLTNETSDIWEPYYGRVRTTLAGVHSGWTMTQRFSPWWETKLDPPVMNITQVNGSLLVNLHAPNLPYRDQKRKNVSMEYYGLVYRVFVINNSLEKEQKVYEGAHRVVEIEALTPHTGYCIVAEMYQPTLDRRSQRSQQRCVESP
;
A
#
# COMPACT_ATOMS: atom_id res chain seq x y z
N MET A 1 -30.83 -45.16 61.50
CA MET A 1 -31.97 -44.44 62.11
C MET A 1 -31.56 -42.99 62.27
N THR A 2 -32.34 -42.09 61.67
CA THR A 2 -32.25 -40.63 61.80
C THR A 2 -32.46 -40.19 63.26
N PRO A 3 -32.04 -38.96 63.61
CA PRO A 3 -33.00 -37.86 63.51
C PRO A 3 -32.45 -36.61 62.83
N LYS A 4 -33.36 -35.95 62.11
CA LYS A 4 -33.26 -34.55 61.66
C LYS A 4 -33.70 -33.64 62.80
N TYR A 5 -33.03 -32.50 62.96
CA TYR A 5 -33.65 -31.28 63.46
C TYR A 5 -33.32 -30.14 62.49
N CYS A 6 -34.36 -29.44 62.04
CA CYS A 6 -34.29 -28.21 61.28
C CYS A 6 -33.94 -27.04 62.23
N PHE A 7 -33.02 -26.18 61.83
CA PHE A 7 -32.95 -24.80 62.32
C PHE A 7 -32.87 -23.84 61.13
N LEU A 8 -33.72 -22.82 61.19
CA LEU A 8 -33.80 -21.70 60.25
C LEU A 8 -32.46 -20.93 60.22
N GLY A 9 -31.96 -20.63 59.03
CA GLY A 9 -30.84 -19.71 58.82
C GLY A 9 -31.07 -18.87 57.56
N PHE A 10 -31.14 -17.55 57.74
CA PHE A 10 -31.33 -16.53 56.71
C PHE A 10 -30.33 -16.64 55.55
N LEU A 11 -30.82 -16.65 54.31
CA LEU A 11 -30.02 -16.39 53.10
C LEU A 11 -29.72 -14.88 53.03
N THR A 12 -28.53 -14.48 53.47
CA THR A 12 -27.94 -13.21 53.05
C THR A 12 -27.12 -13.48 51.79
N GLY A 13 -27.71 -13.14 50.64
CA GLY A 13 -27.00 -13.16 49.36
C GLY A 13 -25.90 -12.10 49.38
N VAL A 14 -24.65 -12.53 49.42
CA VAL A 14 -23.49 -11.67 49.18
C VAL A 14 -23.42 -11.41 47.68
N LEU A 15 -23.86 -10.22 47.26
CA LEU A 15 -23.57 -9.70 45.93
C LEU A 15 -22.07 -9.36 45.89
N LEU A 16 -21.27 -10.24 45.28
CA LEU A 16 -19.91 -9.92 44.90
C LEU A 16 -19.97 -8.81 43.85
N PRO A 17 -19.30 -7.65 44.04
CA PRO A 17 -19.21 -6.65 43.00
C PRO A 17 -18.40 -7.26 41.86
N GLY A 18 -19.03 -7.37 40.68
CA GLY A 18 -18.33 -7.76 39.48
C GLY A 18 -17.12 -6.87 39.26
N VAL A 19 -15.94 -7.49 39.15
CA VAL A 19 -14.74 -6.82 38.69
C VAL A 19 -15.03 -6.35 37.26
N VAL A 20 -15.40 -5.08 37.11
CA VAL A 20 -15.27 -4.40 35.83
C VAL A 20 -13.78 -4.33 35.58
N GLU A 21 -13.31 -5.21 34.69
CA GLU A 21 -11.95 -5.22 34.19
C GLU A 21 -11.69 -3.85 33.54
N THR A 22 -11.08 -2.95 34.30
CA THR A 22 -10.61 -1.67 33.81
C THR A 22 -9.44 -1.99 32.87
N GLN A 23 -9.74 -2.20 31.59
CA GLN A 23 -8.72 -2.13 30.56
C GLN A 23 -7.94 -0.84 30.82
N PRO A 24 -6.61 -0.92 31.07
CA PRO A 24 -5.87 0.26 31.49
C PRO A 24 -6.07 1.32 30.41
N ALA A 25 -6.47 2.54 30.82
CA ALA A 25 -6.80 3.64 29.90
C ALA A 25 -5.72 3.87 28.83
N HIS A 26 -4.49 3.44 29.09
CA HIS A 26 -3.37 3.45 28.16
C HIS A 26 -3.55 2.57 26.90
N GLU A 27 -4.22 1.43 26.98
CA GLU A 27 -4.46 0.55 25.82
C GLU A 27 -5.56 1.10 24.90
N SER A 28 -6.57 1.79 25.45
CA SER A 28 -7.65 2.39 24.65
C SER A 28 -7.18 3.62 23.85
N LEU A 29 -6.06 4.25 24.25
CA LEU A 29 -5.41 5.35 23.52
C LEU A 29 -4.60 4.88 22.32
N LYS A 30 -4.19 3.59 22.26
CA LYS A 30 -3.25 3.12 21.24
C LYS A 30 -3.82 3.28 19.83
N PRO A 31 -3.02 3.80 18.88
CA PRO A 31 -3.41 3.82 17.47
C PRO A 31 -3.79 2.42 17.00
N GLN A 32 -4.81 2.36 16.14
CA GLN A 32 -5.37 1.12 15.62
C GLN A 32 -5.06 0.97 14.14
N ARG A 33 -5.18 -0.27 13.64
CA ARG A 33 -5.03 -0.61 12.21
C ARG A 33 -3.80 0.05 11.58
N VAL A 34 -2.65 -0.05 12.26
CA VAL A 34 -1.40 0.51 11.75
C VAL A 34 -0.89 -0.36 10.61
N HIS A 35 -0.76 0.19 9.42
CA HIS A 35 -0.34 -0.54 8.21
C HIS A 35 0.36 0.38 7.21
N PHE A 36 1.14 -0.20 6.32
CA PHE A 36 1.67 0.52 5.16
C PHE A 36 0.67 0.47 4.02
N GLN A 37 0.56 1.60 3.30
CA GLN A 37 -0.02 1.66 1.97
C GLN A 37 1.11 2.04 1.01
N SER A 38 1.33 1.20 -0.01
CA SER A 38 2.41 1.39 -0.97
C SER A 38 1.88 1.44 -2.40
N GLN A 39 2.17 2.54 -3.09
CA GLN A 39 1.81 2.77 -4.49
C GLN A 39 3.01 3.33 -5.25
N ASN A 40 3.45 2.66 -6.31
CA ASN A 40 4.67 3.00 -7.05
C ASN A 40 5.86 3.27 -6.12
N PHE A 41 6.00 2.45 -5.07
CA PHE A 41 7.00 2.56 -4.02
C PHE A 41 6.96 3.84 -3.16
N HIS A 42 5.92 4.67 -3.27
CA HIS A 42 5.62 5.65 -2.22
C HIS A 42 5.00 4.89 -1.06
N ASN A 43 5.69 4.86 0.08
CA ASN A 43 5.37 3.99 1.21
C ASN A 43 4.91 4.84 2.38
N ILE A 44 3.60 4.91 2.57
CA ILE A 44 2.98 5.76 3.59
C ILE A 44 2.45 4.87 4.70
N LEU A 45 2.82 5.18 5.94
CA LEU A 45 2.29 4.54 7.13
C LEU A 45 0.95 5.18 7.50
N HIS A 46 -0.11 4.38 7.64
CA HIS A 46 -1.44 4.83 8.03
C HIS A 46 -1.88 4.19 9.34
N TRP A 47 -2.72 4.90 10.11
CA TRP A 47 -3.35 4.37 11.31
C TRP A 47 -4.73 4.99 11.52
N GLN A 48 -5.47 4.41 12.46
CA GLN A 48 -6.70 4.96 13.01
C GLN A 48 -6.45 5.43 14.45
N PRO A 49 -7.21 6.40 14.96
CA PRO A 49 -7.12 6.80 16.36
C PRO A 49 -7.43 5.64 17.31
N GLY A 50 -6.98 5.76 18.57
CA GLY A 50 -7.43 4.90 19.65
C GLY A 50 -8.92 5.08 19.96
N ARG A 51 -9.56 4.07 20.56
CA ARG A 51 -11.00 4.07 20.87
C ARG A 51 -11.41 5.20 21.79
N ALA A 52 -10.53 5.58 22.72
CA ALA A 52 -10.74 6.68 23.66
C ALA A 52 -10.37 8.06 23.08
N CYS A 53 -9.90 8.11 21.82
CA CYS A 53 -9.41 9.33 21.16
C CYS A 53 -9.98 9.55 19.76
N PRO A 54 -11.31 9.61 19.54
CA PRO A 54 -11.86 9.72 18.20
C PRO A 54 -11.67 11.11 17.53
N GLY A 55 -11.02 12.09 18.18
CA GLY A 55 -10.93 13.48 17.71
C GLY A 55 -9.50 14.00 17.42
N ASN A 56 -9.42 15.20 16.84
CA ASN A 56 -8.19 15.85 16.34
C ASN A 56 -7.26 16.45 17.43
N SER A 57 -7.48 16.13 18.70
CA SER A 57 -6.65 16.63 19.82
C SER A 57 -5.42 15.76 20.12
N SER A 58 -5.29 14.62 19.43
CA SER A 58 -4.18 13.68 19.58
C SER A 58 -2.96 14.11 18.77
N ILE A 59 -1.78 13.87 19.33
CA ILE A 59 -0.49 14.11 18.67
C ILE A 59 0.24 12.76 18.50
N TYR A 60 0.70 12.49 17.29
CA TYR A 60 1.31 11.22 16.90
C TYR A 60 2.82 11.33 16.69
N PHE A 61 3.50 10.23 16.99
CA PHE A 61 4.94 10.07 16.86
C PHE A 61 5.22 8.78 16.13
N VAL A 62 6.02 8.83 15.08
CA VAL A 62 6.33 7.68 14.22
C VAL A 62 7.79 7.27 14.36
N GLN A 63 8.00 5.95 14.45
CA GLN A 63 9.30 5.33 14.32
C GLN A 63 9.28 4.25 13.25
N TYR A 64 10.45 3.97 12.70
CA TYR A 64 10.65 2.94 11.69
C TYR A 64 11.94 2.18 11.94
N LYS A 65 12.04 0.99 11.35
CA LYS A 65 13.30 0.25 11.25
C LYS A 65 13.26 -0.76 10.11
N THR A 66 14.44 -1.10 9.62
CA THR A 66 14.66 -2.27 8.75
C THR A 66 14.57 -3.56 9.56
N TYR A 67 14.11 -4.64 8.93
CA TYR A 67 14.10 -5.98 9.50
C TYR A 67 15.51 -6.39 9.97
N GLY A 68 15.59 -7.19 11.04
CA GLY A 68 16.86 -7.58 11.67
C GLY A 68 17.53 -6.48 12.52
N GLN A 69 17.20 -5.19 12.32
CA GLN A 69 17.73 -4.11 13.14
C GLN A 69 17.07 -4.08 14.52
N ARG A 70 17.90 -3.83 15.55
CA ARG A 70 17.46 -3.74 16.95
C ARG A 70 16.91 -2.36 17.30
N GLN A 71 17.57 -1.31 16.80
CA GLN A 71 17.25 0.07 17.13
C GLN A 71 16.12 0.62 16.26
N TRP A 72 15.23 1.39 16.88
CA TRP A 72 14.20 2.17 16.19
C TRP A 72 14.72 3.57 15.89
N LYS A 73 14.37 4.10 14.71
CA LYS A 73 14.69 5.47 14.32
C LYS A 73 13.43 6.32 14.37
N ASN A 74 13.57 7.56 14.84
CA ASN A 74 12.49 8.56 14.79
C ASN A 74 12.34 9.06 13.36
N LYS A 75 11.10 9.23 12.92
CA LYS A 75 10.80 10.02 11.74
C LYS A 75 10.53 11.46 12.19
N GLU A 76 11.53 12.30 12.09
CA GLU A 76 11.50 13.69 12.61
C GLU A 76 10.33 14.48 12.02
N ASP A 77 10.07 14.36 10.71
CA ASP A 77 8.93 15.04 10.05
C ASP A 77 7.56 14.60 10.58
N CYS A 78 7.49 13.44 11.25
CA CYS A 78 6.28 12.88 11.83
C CYS A 78 6.38 12.79 13.37
N TRP A 79 7.21 13.62 13.98
CA TRP A 79 7.44 13.65 15.42
C TRP A 79 6.61 14.74 16.10
N GLY A 80 5.30 14.49 16.21
CA GLY A 80 4.38 15.46 16.80
C GLY A 80 3.29 15.94 15.85
N ILE A 81 2.82 15.07 14.96
CA ILE A 81 1.84 15.39 13.91
C ILE A 81 0.40 15.09 14.36
N ARG A 82 -0.60 15.71 13.73
CA ARG A 82 -2.03 15.44 14.02
C ARG A 82 -2.69 14.55 12.98
N GLU A 83 -2.02 14.39 11.85
CA GLU A 83 -2.40 13.56 10.73
C GLU A 83 -2.39 12.08 11.13
N PHE A 84 -3.16 11.28 10.42
CA PHE A 84 -3.28 9.84 10.62
C PHE A 84 -2.38 9.03 9.68
N SER A 85 -1.39 9.71 9.10
CA SER A 85 -0.46 9.12 8.16
C SER A 85 0.90 9.80 8.23
N CYS A 86 1.94 9.05 7.86
CA CYS A 86 3.30 9.54 7.77
C CYS A 86 4.01 8.94 6.57
N ASP A 87 4.64 9.78 5.75
CA ASP A 87 5.44 9.35 4.62
C ASP A 87 6.78 8.76 5.11
N LEU A 88 7.02 7.48 4.82
CA LEU A 88 8.26 6.76 5.12
C LEU A 88 8.97 6.31 3.84
N THR A 89 8.68 6.92 2.70
CA THR A 89 9.19 6.53 1.39
C THR A 89 10.72 6.55 1.34
N ASN A 90 11.36 7.60 1.86
CA ASN A 90 12.82 7.70 1.89
C ASN A 90 13.45 6.70 2.86
N GLU A 91 12.77 6.46 3.97
CA GLU A 91 13.18 5.56 5.03
C GLU A 91 13.08 4.08 4.62
N THR A 92 12.31 3.80 3.57
CA THR A 92 12.04 2.47 3.02
C THR A 92 12.53 2.32 1.57
N SER A 93 13.58 3.09 1.21
CA SER A 93 14.00 3.22 -0.19
C SER A 93 14.65 1.98 -0.79
N ASP A 94 15.26 1.13 0.04
CA ASP A 94 15.74 -0.17 -0.42
C ASP A 94 14.55 -1.13 -0.52
N ILE A 95 14.13 -1.42 -1.74
CA ILE A 95 12.93 -2.21 -2.03
C ILE A 95 13.08 -3.69 -1.68
N TRP A 96 14.31 -4.18 -1.54
CA TRP A 96 14.62 -5.59 -1.23
C TRP A 96 14.56 -5.88 0.28
N GLU A 97 14.68 -4.83 1.08
CA GLU A 97 14.65 -4.94 2.53
C GLU A 97 13.22 -4.93 3.07
N PRO A 98 12.89 -5.75 4.08
CA PRO A 98 11.65 -5.62 4.82
C PRO A 98 11.76 -4.54 5.92
N TYR A 99 10.65 -3.92 6.27
CA TYR A 99 10.56 -2.84 7.26
C TYR A 99 9.44 -3.06 8.27
N TYR A 100 9.55 -2.34 9.39
CA TYR A 100 8.46 -2.12 10.33
C TYR A 100 8.28 -0.62 10.58
N GLY A 101 7.02 -0.21 10.71
CA GLY A 101 6.64 1.08 11.24
C GLY A 101 5.97 0.90 12.60
N ARG A 102 6.09 1.89 13.48
CA ARG A 102 5.26 1.96 14.69
C ARG A 102 4.88 3.39 15.00
N VAL A 103 3.70 3.53 15.59
CA VAL A 103 3.14 4.83 15.97
C VAL A 103 2.62 4.76 17.41
N ARG A 104 2.75 5.87 18.12
CA ARG A 104 2.06 6.10 19.40
C ARG A 104 1.39 7.46 19.37
N THR A 105 0.42 7.65 20.25
CA THR A 105 -0.23 8.94 20.44
C THR A 105 0.11 9.54 21.80
N THR A 106 -0.15 10.83 21.95
CA THR A 106 -0.16 11.54 23.23
C THR A 106 -1.47 12.31 23.34
N LEU A 107 -2.16 12.13 24.46
CA LEU A 107 -3.34 12.92 24.81
C LEU A 107 -3.16 13.48 26.22
N ALA A 108 -3.33 14.80 26.38
CA ALA A 108 -3.20 15.50 27.67
C ALA A 108 -1.92 15.15 28.45
N GLY A 109 -0.79 15.02 27.74
CA GLY A 109 0.51 14.66 28.33
C GLY A 109 0.73 13.17 28.60
N VAL A 110 -0.27 12.31 28.40
CA VAL A 110 -0.16 10.86 28.55
C VAL A 110 0.15 10.21 27.21
N HIS A 111 1.30 9.56 27.11
CA HIS A 111 1.66 8.74 25.95
C HIS A 111 0.89 7.41 25.97
N SER A 112 0.53 6.91 24.79
CA SER A 112 0.11 5.53 24.61
C SER A 112 1.31 4.59 24.46
N GLY A 113 1.04 3.29 24.51
CA GLY A 113 1.98 2.29 24.01
C GLY A 113 2.21 2.45 22.52
N TRP A 114 3.27 1.83 22.01
CA TRP A 114 3.51 1.74 20.57
C TRP A 114 2.61 0.68 19.94
N THR A 115 1.99 1.01 18.80
CA THR A 115 1.38 0.04 17.91
C THR A 115 2.24 -0.11 16.66
N MET A 116 2.66 -1.34 16.38
CA MET A 116 3.57 -1.68 15.28
C MET A 116 2.80 -2.29 14.11
N THR A 117 3.28 -2.08 12.89
CA THR A 117 2.81 -2.78 11.69
C THR A 117 3.19 -4.25 11.71
N GLN A 118 2.56 -5.03 10.82
CA GLN A 118 3.19 -6.25 10.32
C GLN A 118 4.45 -5.92 9.52
N ARG A 119 5.23 -6.95 9.19
CA ARG A 119 6.41 -6.78 8.32
C ARG A 119 5.93 -6.31 6.95
N PHE A 120 6.53 -5.24 6.45
CA PHE A 120 6.22 -4.66 5.14
C PHE A 120 7.43 -4.83 4.21
N SER A 121 7.22 -5.38 3.02
CA SER A 121 8.25 -5.53 2.00
C SER A 121 7.85 -4.76 0.73
N PRO A 122 8.51 -3.64 0.37
CA PRO A 122 8.12 -2.83 -0.78
C PRO A 122 8.07 -3.64 -2.08
N TRP A 123 9.06 -4.52 -2.31
CA TRP A 123 9.07 -5.43 -3.46
C TRP A 123 7.76 -6.23 -3.55
N TRP A 124 7.34 -6.89 -2.47
CA TRP A 124 6.17 -7.77 -2.50
C TRP A 124 4.82 -7.05 -2.45
N GLU A 125 4.75 -5.91 -1.76
CA GLU A 125 3.46 -5.32 -1.37
C GLU A 125 3.12 -4.03 -2.12
N THR A 126 4.05 -3.44 -2.88
CA THR A 126 3.74 -2.22 -3.63
C THR A 126 2.75 -2.49 -4.74
N LYS A 127 1.74 -1.63 -4.86
CA LYS A 127 0.82 -1.62 -5.99
C LYS A 127 1.40 -0.75 -7.09
N LEU A 128 1.28 -1.21 -8.33
CA LEU A 128 1.76 -0.49 -9.50
C LEU A 128 0.57 0.13 -10.22
N ASP A 129 0.69 1.42 -10.51
CA ASP A 129 -0.22 2.11 -11.41
C ASP A 129 0.00 1.67 -12.86
N PRO A 130 -1.04 1.80 -13.71
CA PRO A 130 -0.89 1.53 -15.14
C PRO A 130 0.15 2.47 -15.77
N PRO A 131 0.75 2.05 -16.90
CA PRO A 131 1.63 2.94 -17.65
C PRO A 131 0.81 4.03 -18.35
N VAL A 132 1.39 5.22 -18.48
CA VAL A 132 0.86 6.26 -19.36
C VAL A 132 1.22 5.91 -20.79
N MET A 133 0.23 5.89 -21.67
CA MET A 133 0.37 5.45 -23.06
C MET A 133 -0.02 6.57 -24.02
N ASN A 134 0.87 6.88 -24.95
CA ASN A 134 0.65 7.78 -26.07
C ASN A 134 0.82 7.02 -27.39
N ILE A 135 -0.05 7.26 -28.36
CA ILE A 135 -0.03 6.56 -29.64
C ILE A 135 0.17 7.59 -30.74
N THR A 136 1.13 7.34 -31.62
CA THR A 136 1.40 8.15 -32.81
C THR A 136 1.43 7.26 -34.03
N GLN A 137 0.85 7.72 -35.13
CA GLN A 137 0.85 6.98 -36.39
C GLN A 137 2.04 7.41 -37.25
N VAL A 138 2.82 6.43 -37.72
CA VAL A 138 4.02 6.67 -38.53
C VAL A 138 4.06 5.64 -39.65
N ASN A 139 4.07 6.08 -40.91
CA ASN A 139 4.18 5.22 -42.10
C ASN A 139 3.18 4.05 -42.15
N GLY A 140 1.96 4.23 -41.62
CA GLY A 140 0.94 3.17 -41.56
C GLY A 140 1.04 2.24 -40.34
N SER A 141 2.11 2.33 -39.54
CA SER A 141 2.25 1.65 -38.25
C SER A 141 1.75 2.52 -37.10
N LEU A 142 1.40 1.88 -35.98
CA LEU A 142 1.18 2.58 -34.72
C LEU A 142 2.40 2.46 -33.82
N LEU A 143 2.94 3.61 -33.43
CA LEU A 143 4.01 3.71 -32.45
C LEU A 143 3.41 4.01 -31.08
N VAL A 144 3.55 3.06 -30.16
CA VAL A 144 3.04 3.13 -28.80
C VAL A 144 4.19 3.52 -27.87
N ASN A 145 4.10 4.74 -27.33
CA ASN A 145 5.04 5.27 -26.34
C ASN A 145 4.49 5.05 -24.93
N LEU A 146 5.25 4.33 -24.11
CA LEU A 146 4.92 3.87 -22.77
C LEU A 146 5.80 4.56 -21.74
N HIS A 147 5.15 5.15 -20.74
CA HIS A 147 5.81 5.82 -19.63
C HIS A 147 5.37 5.17 -18.32
N ALA A 148 6.34 4.65 -17.57
CA ALA A 148 6.11 4.19 -16.21
C ALA A 148 5.68 5.37 -15.30
N PRO A 149 4.89 5.09 -14.24
CA PRO A 149 4.61 6.08 -13.22
C PRO A 149 5.90 6.56 -12.55
N ASN A 150 5.87 7.77 -12.00
CA ASN A 150 7.02 8.34 -11.32
C ASN A 150 7.38 7.52 -10.08
N LEU A 151 8.65 7.11 -9.99
CA LEU A 151 9.21 6.46 -8.82
C LEU A 151 9.82 7.53 -7.88
N PRO A 152 9.68 7.36 -6.55
CA PRO A 152 10.23 8.34 -5.60
C PRO A 152 11.76 8.27 -5.49
N TYR A 153 12.36 7.15 -5.91
CA TYR A 153 13.78 6.92 -5.72
C TYR A 153 14.64 7.55 -6.82
N ARG A 154 15.60 8.35 -6.36
CA ARG A 154 16.69 8.87 -7.19
C ARG A 154 17.97 8.15 -6.79
N ASP A 155 18.79 7.77 -7.75
CA ASP A 155 20.12 7.23 -7.48
C ASP A 155 21.01 8.29 -6.78
N GLN A 156 22.19 7.87 -6.33
CA GLN A 156 23.18 8.76 -5.70
C GLN A 156 23.62 9.95 -6.60
N LYS A 157 23.40 9.86 -7.92
CA LYS A 157 23.65 10.90 -8.93
C LYS A 157 22.38 11.69 -9.30
N ARG A 158 21.30 11.58 -8.51
CA ARG A 158 19.98 12.19 -8.73
C ARG A 158 19.28 11.76 -10.03
N LYS A 159 19.68 10.65 -10.65
CA LYS A 159 18.96 10.06 -11.79
C LYS A 159 17.79 9.25 -11.26
N ASN A 160 16.63 9.37 -11.90
CA ASN A 160 15.48 8.54 -11.54
C ASN A 160 15.85 7.06 -11.71
N VAL A 161 15.68 6.26 -10.66
CA VAL A 161 15.88 4.81 -10.75
C VAL A 161 14.90 4.29 -11.80
N SER A 162 15.41 3.67 -12.86
CA SER A 162 14.57 3.15 -13.94
C SER A 162 13.72 1.99 -13.40
N MET A 163 12.53 1.81 -13.96
CA MET A 163 11.66 0.66 -13.70
C MET A 163 12.35 -0.69 -13.96
N GLU A 164 13.42 -0.68 -14.77
CA GLU A 164 14.33 -1.80 -15.01
C GLU A 164 14.96 -2.34 -13.72
N TYR A 165 15.18 -1.50 -12.70
CA TYR A 165 15.70 -1.95 -11.40
C TYR A 165 14.73 -2.91 -10.70
N TYR A 166 13.44 -2.72 -10.93
CA TYR A 166 12.44 -3.66 -10.45
C TYR A 166 12.32 -4.87 -11.40
N GLY A 167 12.85 -4.85 -12.62
CA GLY A 167 12.66 -5.93 -13.60
C GLY A 167 11.29 -5.93 -14.25
N LEU A 168 10.63 -4.76 -14.32
CA LEU A 168 9.32 -4.63 -14.96
C LEU A 168 9.42 -4.65 -16.47
N VAL A 169 8.44 -5.30 -17.08
CA VAL A 169 8.18 -5.27 -18.52
C VAL A 169 6.81 -4.66 -18.78
N TYR A 170 6.63 -4.08 -19.95
CA TYR A 170 5.32 -3.68 -20.43
C TYR A 170 4.70 -4.82 -21.23
N ARG A 171 3.38 -4.96 -21.12
CA ARG A 171 2.56 -5.77 -22.02
C ARG A 171 1.60 -4.85 -22.76
N VAL A 172 1.56 -4.98 -24.08
CA VAL A 172 0.65 -4.21 -24.93
C VAL A 172 -0.34 -5.15 -25.59
N PHE A 173 -1.60 -4.77 -25.55
CA PHE A 173 -2.72 -5.51 -26.10
C PHE A 173 -3.44 -4.67 -27.14
N VAL A 174 -3.80 -5.32 -28.25
CA VAL A 174 -4.65 -4.76 -29.30
C VAL A 174 -6.00 -5.45 -29.20
N ILE A 175 -7.06 -4.64 -29.18
CA ILE A 175 -8.46 -5.05 -29.14
C ILE A 175 -9.07 -4.62 -30.47
N ASN A 176 -9.54 -5.60 -31.24
CA ASN A 176 -10.28 -5.32 -32.48
C ASN A 176 -11.74 -5.02 -32.12
N ASN A 177 -12.23 -3.82 -32.47
CA ASN A 177 -13.59 -3.37 -32.13
C ASN A 177 -14.68 -4.25 -32.73
N SER A 178 -14.44 -4.84 -33.90
CA SER A 178 -15.46 -5.62 -34.62
C SER A 178 -15.58 -7.07 -34.14
N LEU A 179 -14.53 -7.60 -33.49
CA LEU A 179 -14.44 -9.01 -33.10
C LEU A 179 -14.34 -9.21 -31.58
N GLU A 180 -14.25 -8.12 -30.80
CA GLU A 180 -13.95 -8.09 -29.36
C GLU A 180 -12.74 -8.97 -28.98
N LYS A 181 -11.85 -9.24 -29.94
CA LYS A 181 -10.71 -10.12 -29.76
C LYS A 181 -9.54 -9.32 -29.24
N GLU A 182 -9.10 -9.66 -28.04
CA GLU A 182 -7.88 -9.13 -27.45
C GLU A 182 -6.68 -10.00 -27.83
N GLN A 183 -5.59 -9.36 -28.26
CA GLN A 183 -4.32 -10.01 -28.55
C GLN A 183 -3.17 -9.26 -27.90
N LYS A 184 -2.32 -9.98 -27.15
CA LYS A 184 -1.04 -9.45 -26.67
C LYS A 184 -0.07 -9.38 -27.84
N VAL A 185 0.34 -8.18 -28.21
CA VAL A 185 1.26 -7.94 -29.33
C VAL A 185 2.69 -7.68 -28.87
N TYR A 186 2.89 -7.36 -27.59
CA TYR A 186 4.20 -7.05 -27.04
C TYR A 186 4.33 -7.48 -25.58
N GLU A 187 5.53 -7.94 -25.22
CA GLU A 187 6.00 -8.12 -23.84
C GLU A 187 7.50 -7.83 -23.76
N GLY A 188 7.91 -6.79 -23.03
CA GLY A 188 9.33 -6.43 -22.91
C GLY A 188 9.57 -5.09 -22.23
N ALA A 189 10.84 -4.72 -22.07
CA ALA A 189 11.25 -3.51 -21.35
C ALA A 189 11.28 -2.24 -22.24
N HIS A 190 11.08 -2.35 -23.55
CA HIS A 190 11.13 -1.20 -24.44
C HIS A 190 9.93 -0.29 -24.19
N ARG A 191 10.21 1.02 -24.10
CA ARG A 191 9.19 2.05 -23.90
C ARG A 191 8.47 2.42 -25.18
N VAL A 192 9.05 2.09 -26.33
CA VAL A 192 8.49 2.38 -27.64
C VAL A 192 8.25 1.06 -28.33
N VAL A 193 7.01 0.81 -28.73
CA VAL A 193 6.56 -0.41 -29.38
C VAL A 193 5.94 -0.04 -30.71
N GLU A 194 6.45 -0.61 -31.79
CA GLU A 194 5.84 -0.49 -33.11
C GLU A 194 4.87 -1.65 -33.33
N ILE A 195 3.64 -1.34 -33.71
CA ILE A 195 2.61 -2.31 -34.08
C ILE A 195 2.40 -2.18 -35.58
N GLU A 196 3.00 -3.12 -36.31
CA GLU A 196 2.84 -3.28 -37.76
C GLU A 196 1.54 -4.04 -38.08
N ALA A 197 1.01 -3.86 -39.29
CA ALA A 197 -0.09 -4.66 -39.86
C ALA A 197 -1.48 -4.51 -39.21
N LEU A 198 -2.01 -3.29 -39.17
CA LEU A 198 -3.43 -3.06 -38.92
C LEU A 198 -4.21 -3.18 -40.24
N THR A 199 -5.31 -3.92 -40.23
CA THR A 199 -6.22 -3.97 -41.39
C THR A 199 -6.72 -2.55 -41.65
N PRO A 200 -6.63 -2.03 -42.89
CA PRO A 200 -7.08 -0.68 -43.21
C PRO A 200 -8.54 -0.46 -42.82
N HIS A 201 -8.90 0.79 -42.50
CA HIS A 201 -10.28 1.19 -42.17
C HIS A 201 -10.91 0.40 -41.01
N THR A 202 -10.09 -0.13 -40.10
CA THR A 202 -10.55 -0.91 -38.94
C THR A 202 -10.22 -0.14 -37.66
N GLY A 203 -11.20 -0.03 -36.77
CA GLY A 203 -11.01 0.57 -35.45
C GLY A 203 -10.27 -0.39 -34.52
N TYR A 204 -9.14 0.06 -33.99
CA TYR A 204 -8.34 -0.67 -33.02
C TYR A 204 -8.26 0.10 -31.71
N CYS A 205 -8.37 -0.62 -30.61
CA CYS A 205 -8.14 -0.07 -29.29
C CYS A 205 -6.93 -0.73 -28.65
N ILE A 206 -6.05 0.09 -28.10
CA ILE A 206 -4.81 -0.36 -27.47
C ILE A 206 -4.93 -0.16 -25.97
N VAL A 207 -4.44 -1.14 -25.22
CA VAL A 207 -4.34 -1.12 -23.77
C VAL A 207 -2.95 -1.63 -23.39
N ALA A 208 -2.35 -1.04 -22.36
CA ALA A 208 -1.07 -1.47 -21.83
C ALA A 208 -1.16 -1.73 -20.32
N GLU A 209 -0.34 -2.66 -19.83
CA GLU A 209 -0.13 -2.89 -18.40
C GLU A 209 1.36 -3.09 -18.13
N MET A 210 1.77 -2.91 -16.88
CA MET A 210 3.09 -3.28 -16.39
C MET A 210 3.02 -4.66 -15.76
N TYR A 211 4.06 -5.46 -15.97
CA TYR A 211 4.15 -6.82 -15.49
C TYR A 211 5.50 -7.11 -14.85
N GLN A 212 5.46 -7.77 -13.70
CA GLN A 212 6.62 -8.25 -12.95
C GLN A 212 6.70 -9.78 -13.10
N PRO A 213 7.57 -10.31 -13.98
CA PRO A 213 7.64 -11.75 -14.24
C PRO A 213 7.97 -12.58 -13.01
N THR A 214 8.87 -12.11 -12.15
CA THR A 214 9.30 -12.88 -10.96
C THR A 214 8.19 -13.05 -9.93
N LEU A 215 7.25 -12.10 -9.86
CA LEU A 215 6.15 -12.12 -8.90
C LEU A 215 4.81 -12.53 -9.52
N ASP A 216 4.78 -12.74 -10.84
CA ASP A 216 3.56 -12.83 -11.64
C ASP A 216 2.54 -11.72 -11.31
N ARG A 217 3.04 -10.49 -11.10
CA ARG A 217 2.22 -9.35 -10.67
C ARG A 217 2.00 -8.38 -11.81
N ARG A 218 0.75 -7.99 -12.03
CA ARG A 218 0.35 -6.99 -13.02
C ARG A 218 -0.13 -5.70 -12.35
N SER A 219 0.12 -4.57 -13.00
CA SER A 219 -0.58 -3.32 -12.69
C SER A 219 -2.05 -3.42 -13.08
N GLN A 220 -2.83 -2.38 -12.75
CA GLN A 220 -4.06 -2.15 -13.50
C GLN A 220 -3.74 -1.87 -14.97
N ARG A 221 -4.75 -2.04 -15.83
CA ARG A 221 -4.65 -1.69 -17.25
C ARG A 221 -4.75 -0.18 -17.45
N SER A 222 -4.03 0.33 -18.44
CA SER A 222 -4.12 1.72 -18.86
C SER A 222 -5.52 2.05 -19.34
N GLN A 223 -5.83 3.34 -19.44
CA GLN A 223 -6.99 3.77 -20.21
C GLN A 223 -6.85 3.27 -21.65
N GLN A 224 -7.96 2.76 -22.19
CA GLN A 224 -8.05 2.30 -23.56
C GLN A 224 -7.95 3.50 -24.51
N ARG A 225 -7.11 3.38 -25.54
CA ARG A 225 -6.96 4.40 -26.58
C ARG A 225 -7.28 3.79 -27.93
N CYS A 226 -8.33 4.31 -28.56
CA CYS A 226 -8.80 3.81 -29.84
C CYS A 226 -8.35 4.72 -30.98
N VAL A 227 -7.92 4.10 -32.06
CA VAL A 227 -7.52 4.76 -33.30
C VAL A 227 -8.11 3.99 -34.46
N GLU A 228 -8.42 4.71 -35.54
CA GLU A 228 -8.76 4.09 -36.81
C GLU A 228 -7.49 3.98 -37.64
N SER A 229 -7.26 2.83 -38.25
CA SER A 229 -6.23 2.74 -39.28
C SER A 229 -6.69 3.55 -40.50
N PRO A 230 -5.78 4.32 -41.13
CA PRO A 230 -6.07 5.07 -42.34
C PRO A 230 -6.44 4.16 -43.52
#